data_AF-A0A953IXU9-F1
#
_entry.id   AF-A0A953IXU9-F1
#
_cell.length_a   1.000
_cell.length_b   1.000
_cell.length_c   1.000
_cell.angle_alpha   90.00
_cell.angle_beta   90.00
_cell.angle_gamma   90.00
#
_symmetry.space_group_name_H-M   'P 1'
#
loop_
_entity.id
_entity.type
_entity.pdbx_description
1 polymer ?
#
loop_
_entity_poly.entity_id
_entity_poly.type
_entity_poly.pdbx_seq_one_letter_code
_entity_poly.pdbx_strand_id
1 'polypeptide(L)'
;MRSALAVAVCVAGAFFCSAAAAKEYPIGKPQKVSGMEVAAVYLQPIEMDPPGMMRAAKDSDVHLEADIKALRDNKNGYAEGDWIGYLKVGYE
;
A
#
# COMPACT_ATOMS: atom_id res chain seq x y z
N MET A 1 21.40 27.83 -32.65
CA MET A 1 21.69 27.84 -31.20
C MET A 1 20.46 27.53 -30.33
N ARG A 2 19.30 28.16 -30.55
CA ARG A 2 18.07 27.89 -29.74
C ARG A 2 17.60 26.43 -29.77
N SER A 3 17.65 25.77 -30.93
CA SER A 3 17.23 24.37 -31.07
C SER A 3 18.19 23.36 -30.44
N ALA A 4 19.49 23.64 -30.44
CA ALA A 4 20.49 22.79 -29.78
C ALA A 4 20.39 22.88 -28.24
N LEU A 5 20.08 24.07 -27.72
CA LEU A 5 19.83 24.28 -26.29
C LEU A 5 18.54 23.58 -25.83
N ALA A 6 17.48 23.59 -26.65
CA ALA A 6 16.24 22.87 -26.36
C ALA A 6 16.44 21.34 -26.34
N VAL A 7 17.20 20.79 -27.28
CA VAL A 7 17.51 19.34 -27.32
C VAL A 7 18.36 18.94 -26.11
N ALA A 8 19.37 19.73 -25.74
CA ALA A 8 20.20 19.45 -24.58
C ALA A 8 19.41 19.46 -23.25
N VAL A 9 18.44 20.38 -23.09
CA VAL A 9 17.55 20.42 -21.92
C VAL A 9 16.61 19.22 -21.86
N CYS A 10 16.06 18.77 -23.00
CA CYS A 10 15.20 17.58 -23.04
C CYS A 10 15.97 16.28 -22.74
N VAL A 11 17.19 16.13 -23.26
CA VAL A 11 18.04 14.95 -23.01
C VAL A 11 18.49 14.92 -21.54
N ALA A 12 18.83 16.06 -20.95
CA ALA A 12 19.16 16.14 -19.53
C ALA A 12 17.96 15.79 -18.63
N GLY A 13 16.75 16.23 -18.97
CA GLY A 13 15.53 15.92 -18.20
C GLY A 13 15.11 14.45 -18.22
N ALA A 14 15.40 13.72 -19.30
CA ALA A 14 15.08 12.30 -19.42
C ALA A 14 15.83 11.41 -18.41
N PHE A 15 16.99 11.84 -17.92
CA PHE A 15 17.78 11.10 -16.91
C PHE A 15 17.33 11.37 -15.46
N PHE A 16 16.41 12.30 -15.22
CA PHE A 16 15.89 12.62 -13.88
C PHE A 16 14.55 11.94 -13.54
N CYS A 17 14.07 11.03 -14.38
CA CYS A 17 12.83 10.30 -14.09
C CYS A 17 13.08 9.27 -12.97
N SER A 18 12.78 9.67 -11.74
CA SER A 18 12.88 8.78 -10.57
C SER A 18 11.78 7.71 -10.67
N ALA A 19 12.11 6.44 -10.42
CA ALA A 19 11.10 5.39 -10.35
C ALA A 19 10.08 5.72 -9.25
N ALA A 20 8.79 5.70 -9.57
CA ALA A 20 7.74 5.83 -8.58
C ALA A 20 7.72 4.55 -7.71
N ALA A 21 7.70 4.71 -6.39
CA ALA A 21 7.59 3.63 -5.42
C ALA A 21 6.30 3.77 -4.62
N ALA A 22 5.57 2.66 -4.44
CA ALA A 22 4.51 2.60 -3.46
C ALA A 22 5.16 2.49 -2.08
N LYS A 23 5.14 3.57 -1.31
CA LYS A 23 5.82 3.64 -0.03
C LYS A 23 4.80 3.54 1.09
N GLU A 24 4.91 2.48 1.87
CA GLU A 24 4.10 2.24 3.05
C GLU A 24 4.68 2.92 4.30
N TYR A 25 3.78 3.38 5.16
CA TYR A 25 4.07 4.01 6.44
C TYR A 25 3.37 3.25 7.56
N PRO A 26 4.12 2.70 8.54
CA PRO A 26 3.53 1.93 9.61
C PRO A 26 2.74 2.81 10.58
N ILE A 27 1.60 2.29 11.03
CA ILE A 27 0.76 2.89 12.06
C ILE A 27 0.97 2.13 13.37
N GLY A 28 1.70 2.74 14.30
CA GLY A 28 1.96 2.14 15.61
C GLY A 28 2.79 0.86 15.53
N LYS A 29 2.45 -0.12 16.39
CA LYS A 29 3.11 -1.44 16.44
C LYS A 29 2.10 -2.54 16.12
N PRO A 30 2.51 -3.63 15.44
CA PRO A 30 1.65 -4.78 15.22
C PRO A 30 1.10 -5.35 16.52
N GLN A 31 -0.17 -5.77 16.49
CA GLN A 31 -0.86 -6.38 17.61
C GLN A 31 -0.97 -7.88 17.41
N LYS A 32 -0.73 -8.66 18.46
CA LYS A 32 -0.87 -10.12 18.44
C LYS A 32 -2.14 -10.51 19.17
N VAL A 33 -3.10 -11.08 18.46
CA VAL A 33 -4.43 -11.39 18.98
C VAL A 33 -4.99 -12.63 18.30
N SER A 34 -5.57 -13.55 19.08
CA SER A 34 -6.29 -14.72 18.56
C SER A 34 -5.52 -15.58 17.55
N GLY A 35 -4.21 -15.75 17.75
CA GLY A 35 -3.34 -16.50 16.82
C GLY A 35 -3.09 -15.76 15.50
N MET A 36 -3.20 -14.43 15.48
CA MET A 36 -2.93 -13.55 14.34
C MET A 36 -2.02 -12.40 14.77
N GLU A 37 -1.19 -11.92 13.84
CA GLU A 37 -0.54 -10.62 13.90
C GLU A 37 -1.29 -9.66 12.98
N VAL A 38 -1.70 -8.52 13.54
CA VAL A 38 -2.43 -7.45 12.84
C VAL A 38 -1.57 -6.20 12.84
N ALA A 39 -1.07 -5.80 11.69
CA ALA A 39 -0.39 -4.53 11.49
C ALA A 39 -1.27 -3.57 10.69
N ALA A 40 -1.06 -2.27 10.88
CA ALA A 40 -1.74 -1.23 10.11
C ALA A 40 -0.70 -0.37 9.40
N VAL A 41 -0.95 -0.10 8.12
CA VAL A 41 -0.10 0.76 7.29
C VAL A 41 -0.98 1.72 6.50
N TYR A 42 -0.42 2.85 6.08
CA TYR A 42 -1.01 3.67 5.04
C TYR A 42 0.01 3.99 3.96
N LEU A 43 -0.49 4.30 2.77
CA LEU A 43 0.31 4.74 1.63
C LEU A 43 -0.49 5.74 0.78
N GLN A 44 0.09 6.19 -0.34
CA GLN A 44 -0.62 7.04 -1.28
C GLN A 44 -1.93 6.37 -1.74
N PRO A 45 -3.01 7.15 -2.03
CA PRO A 45 -4.24 6.60 -2.57
C PRO A 45 -4.01 5.72 -3.79
N ILE A 46 -4.78 4.63 -3.90
CA ILE A 46 -4.70 3.69 -5.02
C ILE A 46 -6.00 3.66 -5.81
N GLU A 47 -5.89 3.40 -7.11
CA GLU A 47 -7.04 3.03 -7.94
C GLU A 47 -7.40 1.56 -7.71
N MET A 48 -8.69 1.26 -7.67
CA MET A 48 -9.21 -0.09 -7.42
C MET A 48 -10.23 -0.50 -8.50
N ASP A 49 -10.27 -1.79 -8.80
CA ASP A 49 -11.22 -2.40 -9.74
C ASP A 49 -11.99 -3.54 -9.04
N PRO A 50 -13.34 -3.58 -9.08
CA PRO A 50 -14.22 -2.62 -9.74
C PRO A 50 -14.29 -1.27 -9.00
N PRO A 51 -14.52 -0.16 -9.73
CA PRO A 51 -14.70 1.16 -9.11
C PRO A 51 -16.02 1.23 -8.34
N GLY A 52 -16.12 2.20 -7.42
CA GLY A 52 -17.36 2.52 -6.70
C GLY A 52 -17.60 1.74 -5.40
N MET A 53 -16.72 0.79 -5.06
CA MET A 53 -16.74 0.08 -3.76
C MET A 53 -16.15 0.92 -2.62
N MET A 54 -15.15 1.75 -2.94
CA MET A 54 -14.45 2.63 -2.01
C MET A 54 -14.44 4.07 -2.56
N ARG A 55 -14.09 5.03 -1.70
CA ARG A 55 -13.88 6.42 -2.14
C ARG A 55 -12.79 6.46 -3.21
N ALA A 56 -13.01 7.22 -4.29
CA ALA A 56 -12.06 7.30 -5.40
C ALA A 56 -10.69 7.82 -4.94
N ALA A 57 -9.61 7.37 -5.59
CA ALA A 57 -8.25 7.70 -5.22
C ALA A 57 -7.99 9.22 -5.24
N LYS A 58 -8.45 9.89 -6.31
CA LYS A 58 -8.32 11.35 -6.50
C LYS A 58 -8.92 12.20 -5.38
N ASP A 59 -9.89 11.64 -4.66
CA ASP A 59 -10.59 12.34 -3.59
C ASP A 59 -9.99 11.95 -2.22
N SER A 60 -9.30 10.81 -2.12
CA SER A 60 -8.76 10.25 -0.88
C SER A 60 -7.41 10.86 -0.50
N ASP A 61 -7.14 10.93 0.80
CA ASP A 61 -5.84 11.42 1.31
C ASP A 61 -4.79 10.29 1.38
N VAL A 62 -5.24 9.08 1.74
CA VAL A 62 -4.40 7.87 1.87
C VAL A 62 -5.18 6.62 1.47
N HIS A 63 -4.46 5.54 1.16
CA HIS A 63 -4.97 4.18 1.25
C HIS A 63 -4.58 3.60 2.62
N LEU A 64 -5.56 3.11 3.38
CA LEU A 64 -5.36 2.53 4.71
C LEU A 64 -5.55 1.01 4.66
N GLU A 65 -4.59 0.27 5.19
CA GLU A 65 -4.57 -1.19 5.14
C GLU A 65 -4.48 -1.82 6.53
N ALA A 66 -5.04 -3.02 6.64
CA ALA A 66 -4.84 -3.93 7.77
C ALA A 66 -4.16 -5.20 7.26
N ASP A 67 -2.89 -5.36 7.60
CA ASP A 67 -2.09 -6.55 7.30
C ASP A 67 -2.34 -7.61 8.36
N ILE A 68 -3.05 -8.68 8.00
CA ILE A 68 -3.45 -9.73 8.94
C ILE A 68 -2.85 -11.06 8.52
N LYS A 69 -1.96 -11.59 9.36
CA LYS A 69 -1.23 -12.84 9.12
C LYS A 69 -1.38 -13.79 10.30
N ALA A 70 -1.37 -15.10 10.03
CA ALA A 70 -1.42 -16.12 11.06
C ALA A 70 -0.11 -16.18 11.86
N LEU A 71 -0.24 -16.33 13.18
CA LEU A 71 0.88 -16.69 14.06
C LEU A 71 1.03 -18.22 14.11
N ARG A 72 2.18 -18.69 14.60
CA ARG A 72 2.46 -20.13 14.75
C ARG A 72 1.41 -20.90 15.56
N ASP A 73 0.77 -20.24 16.52
CA ASP A 73 -0.23 -20.84 17.41
C ASP A 73 -1.66 -20.73 16.90
N ASN A 74 -1.87 -20.27 15.66
CA ASN A 74 -3.17 -20.20 15.00
C ASN A 74 -3.90 -21.55 15.05
N LYS A 75 -5.19 -21.52 15.44
CA LYS A 75 -6.01 -22.73 15.64
C LYS A 75 -6.97 -23.02 14.49
N ASN A 76 -6.98 -22.18 13.45
CA ASN A 76 -7.99 -22.19 12.40
C ASN A 76 -7.49 -22.85 11.10
N GLY A 77 -6.32 -23.53 11.15
CA GLY A 77 -5.76 -24.26 10.01
C GLY A 77 -4.83 -23.45 9.10
N TYR A 78 -4.46 -22.23 9.48
CA TYR A 78 -3.48 -21.41 8.77
C TYR A 78 -2.06 -21.69 9.28
N ALA A 79 -1.07 -21.75 8.37
CA ALA A 79 0.33 -21.85 8.73
C ALA A 79 0.88 -20.49 9.21
N GLU A 80 2.01 -20.50 9.93
CA GLU A 80 2.66 -19.26 10.37
C GLU A 80 3.01 -18.38 9.16
N GLY A 81 2.57 -17.12 9.19
CA GLY A 81 2.80 -16.13 8.14
C GLY A 81 1.74 -16.11 7.03
N ASP A 82 0.82 -17.08 6.99
CA ASP A 82 -0.25 -17.09 5.99
C ASP A 82 -1.15 -15.86 6.11
N TRP A 83 -1.55 -15.30 4.97
CA TRP A 83 -2.59 -14.28 4.93
C TRP A 83 -3.94 -14.88 5.33
N ILE A 84 -4.66 -14.18 6.21
CA ILE A 84 -5.98 -14.62 6.67
C ILE A 84 -7.06 -13.89 5.88
N GLY A 85 -7.62 -14.58 4.88
CA GLY A 85 -8.74 -14.09 4.07
C GLY A 85 -10.12 -14.25 4.73
N TYR A 86 -11.15 -13.81 4.02
CA TYR A 86 -12.57 -13.92 4.41
C TYR A 86 -12.96 -13.22 5.73
N LEU A 87 -12.14 -12.27 6.17
CA LEU A 87 -12.42 -11.44 7.33
C LEU A 87 -13.42 -10.33 6.98
N LYS A 88 -14.25 -9.95 7.96
CA LYS A 88 -14.98 -8.69 7.95
C LYS A 88 -14.23 -7.70 8.82
N VAL A 89 -13.70 -6.65 8.21
CA VAL A 89 -12.91 -5.60 8.88
C VAL A 89 -13.66 -4.27 8.80
N GLY A 90 -13.71 -3.54 9.92
CA GLY A 90 -14.22 -2.18 10.01
C GLY A 90 -13.18 -1.27 10.67
N TYR A 91 -13.33 0.04 10.49
CA TYR A 91 -12.47 1.07 11.08
C TYR A 91 -13.32 2.23 11.64
N GLU A 92 -12.75 3.00 12.57
CA GLU A 92 -13.34 4.18 13.20
C GLU A 92 -12.31 5.29 13.39
#